data_AF-A0A7S4SVJ7-F1
#
_entry.id   AF-A0A7S4SVJ7-F1
#
_cell.length_a   1.000
_cell.length_b   1.000
_cell.length_c   1.000
_cell.angle_alpha   90.00
_cell.angle_beta   90.00
_cell.angle_gamma   90.00
#
_symmetry.space_group_name_H-M   'P 1'
#
loop_
_entity.id
_entity.type
_entity.pdbx_description
1 polymer ?
#
loop_
_entity_poly.entity_id
_entity_poly.type
_entity_poly.pdbx_seq_one_letter_code
_entity_poly.pdbx_strand_id
1 'polypeptide(L)'
;MLRKYVAGGAINLVHKVQLLDAEMMKRTSQNSDKVLQKYKAAIVSATRSGFLQDAALSNYLCAQYCQTNSKLESYHEMYMVKSRDQFLSWGASEVAKSLCERYPNVFSKMKSLRPRRSSSSVHSI
;
A
#
# COMPACT_ATOMS: atom_id res chain seq x y z
N MET A 1 9.43 23.02 -3.94
CA MET A 1 9.82 22.83 -5.36
C MET A 1 8.86 21.92 -6.13
N LEU A 2 8.58 20.67 -5.71
CA LEU A 2 7.68 19.73 -6.43
C LEU A 2 6.29 20.30 -6.78
N ARG A 3 5.67 21.08 -5.87
CA ARG A 3 4.37 21.71 -6.14
C ARG A 3 4.40 22.68 -7.32
N LYS A 4 5.53 23.36 -7.56
CA LYS A 4 5.67 24.29 -8.70
C LYS A 4 5.62 23.53 -10.03
N TYR A 5 6.25 22.36 -10.09
CA TYR A 5 6.20 21.51 -11.29
C TYR A 5 4.82 20.93 -11.54
N VAL A 6 4.12 20.49 -10.49
CA VAL A 6 2.73 20.04 -10.62
C VAL A 6 1.82 21.18 -11.10
N ALA A 7 2.00 22.40 -10.57
CA ALA A 7 1.27 23.58 -11.05
C ALA A 7 1.61 23.95 -12.50
N GLY A 8 2.84 23.65 -12.95
CA GLY A 8 3.27 23.78 -14.35
C GLY A 8 2.85 22.62 -15.26
N GLY A 9 2.03 21.67 -14.79
CA GLY A 9 1.47 20.59 -15.62
C GLY A 9 2.18 19.23 -15.52
N ALA A 10 3.14 19.05 -14.61
CA ALA A 10 3.80 17.76 -14.40
C ALA A 10 2.90 16.77 -13.64
N ILE A 11 1.95 16.16 -14.35
CA ILE A 11 0.94 15.23 -13.79
C ILE A 11 1.60 13.99 -13.16
N ASN A 12 2.74 13.55 -13.69
CA ASN A 12 3.54 12.43 -13.19
C ASN A 12 4.16 12.67 -11.79
N LEU A 13 4.01 13.85 -11.20
CA LEU A 13 4.48 14.16 -9.84
C LEU A 13 3.33 14.34 -8.84
N VAL A 14 2.07 14.32 -9.30
CA VAL A 14 0.89 14.61 -8.48
C VAL A 14 0.78 13.66 -7.29
N HIS A 15 0.96 12.36 -7.52
CA HIS A 15 0.85 11.35 -6.45
C HIS A 15 1.92 11.52 -5.38
N LYS A 16 3.13 11.96 -5.74
CA LYS A 16 4.21 12.25 -4.79
C LYS A 16 3.87 13.45 -3.91
N VAL A 17 3.30 14.51 -4.49
CA VAL A 17 2.83 15.68 -3.71
C VAL A 17 1.70 15.27 -2.77
N GLN A 18 0.74 14.47 -3.23
CA GLN A 18 -0.36 13.98 -2.40
C GLN A 18 0.14 13.10 -1.23
N LEU A 19 1.15 12.27 -1.45
CA LEU A 19 1.76 11.46 -0.39
C LEU A 19 2.48 12.33 0.64
N LEU A 20 3.23 13.35 0.19
CA LEU A 20 3.85 14.33 1.08
C LEU A 20 2.81 15.07 1.93
N ASP A 21 1.70 15.48 1.31
CA ASP A 21 0.58 16.09 2.03
C ASP A 21 0.02 15.16 3.11
N ALA A 22 -0.12 13.88 2.80
CA ALA A 22 -0.61 12.89 3.77
C ALA A 22 0.33 12.74 4.98
N GLU A 23 1.64 12.60 4.76
CA GLU A 23 2.63 12.50 5.84
C GLU A 23 2.74 13.78 6.68
N MET A 24 2.60 14.95 6.05
CA MET A 24 2.55 16.23 6.78
C MET A 24 1.27 16.30 7.64
N MET A 25 0.12 15.97 7.07
CA MET A 25 -1.16 15.99 7.80
C MET A 25 -1.23 14.96 8.92
N LYS A 26 -0.59 13.79 8.76
CA LYS A 26 -0.46 12.79 9.82
C LYS A 26 0.15 13.37 11.10
N ARG A 27 1.05 14.36 11.00
CA ARG A 27 1.71 14.99 12.15
C ARG A 27 0.94 16.19 12.72
N THR A 28 0.17 16.88 11.88
CA THR A 28 -0.44 18.19 12.24
C THR A 28 -1.95 18.13 12.42
N SER A 29 -2.61 17.12 11.86
CA SER A 29 -4.08 17.05 11.82
C SER A 29 -4.62 16.13 12.91
N GLN A 30 -5.66 16.61 13.60
CA GLN A 30 -6.47 15.79 14.51
C GLN A 30 -7.55 14.97 13.78
N ASN A 31 -7.76 15.20 12.47
CA ASN A 31 -8.80 14.53 11.71
C ASN A 31 -8.23 13.34 10.91
N SER A 32 -8.37 12.15 11.47
CA SER A 32 -7.86 10.90 10.88
C SER A 32 -8.45 10.58 9.51
N ASP A 33 -9.71 10.94 9.26
CA ASP A 33 -10.39 10.65 7.99
C ASP A 33 -9.81 11.49 6.86
N LYS A 34 -9.51 12.77 7.12
CA LYS A 34 -8.84 13.64 6.15
C LYS A 34 -7.44 13.15 5.81
N VAL A 35 -6.68 12.67 6.81
CA VAL A 35 -5.35 12.07 6.57
C VAL A 35 -5.49 10.83 5.69
N LEU A 36 -6.43 9.93 6.01
CA LEU A 36 -6.69 8.72 5.23
C LEU A 36 -7.11 9.04 3.79
N GLN A 37 -7.96 10.06 3.58
CA GLN A 37 -8.35 10.51 2.25
C GLN A 37 -7.16 10.97 1.41
N LYS A 38 -6.16 11.63 2.02
CA LYS A 38 -4.93 12.03 1.30
C LYS A 38 -4.09 10.84 0.89
N TYR A 39 -3.93 9.83 1.75
CA TYR A 39 -3.28 8.58 1.35
C TYR A 39 -4.03 7.89 0.22
N LYS A 40 -5.37 7.78 0.31
CA LYS A 40 -6.19 7.20 -0.76
C LYS A 40 -6.00 7.94 -2.08
N ALA A 41 -5.97 9.27 -2.06
CA ALA A 41 -5.72 10.08 -3.26
C ALA A 41 -4.35 9.77 -3.88
N ALA A 42 -3.30 9.70 -3.06
CA ALA A 42 -1.95 9.34 -3.52
C ALA A 42 -1.90 7.94 -4.14
N ILE A 43 -2.52 6.94 -3.49
CA ILE A 43 -2.60 5.56 -3.97
C ILE A 43 -3.30 5.50 -5.33
N VAL A 44 -4.47 6.14 -5.46
CA VAL A 44 -5.25 6.16 -6.70
C VAL A 44 -4.47 6.84 -7.81
N SER A 45 -3.87 8.00 -7.53
CA SER A 45 -3.11 8.76 -8.52
C SER A 45 -1.87 7.99 -9.01
N ALA A 46 -1.12 7.38 -8.09
CA ALA A 46 0.04 6.55 -8.44
C ALA A 46 -0.36 5.33 -9.27
N THR A 47 -1.44 4.64 -8.88
CA THR A 47 -1.92 3.44 -9.58
C THR A 47 -2.39 3.78 -10.99
N ARG A 48 -3.19 4.85 -11.15
CA ARG A 48 -3.69 5.29 -12.48
C ARG A 48 -2.58 5.75 -13.40
N SER A 49 -1.50 6.30 -12.84
CA SER A 49 -0.34 6.76 -13.59
C SER A 49 0.69 5.65 -13.87
N GLY A 50 0.43 4.41 -13.43
CA GLY A 50 1.33 3.28 -13.63
C GLY A 50 2.54 3.21 -12.69
N PHE A 51 2.63 4.10 -11.69
CA PHE A 51 3.71 4.10 -10.69
C PHE A 51 3.39 3.11 -9.56
N LEU A 52 3.42 1.81 -9.88
CA LEU A 52 3.08 0.75 -8.93
C LEU A 52 3.94 0.75 -7.67
N GLN A 53 5.23 1.09 -7.78
CA GLN A 53 6.14 1.26 -6.65
C GLN A 53 5.71 2.39 -5.71
N ASP A 54 5.24 3.50 -6.26
CA ASP A 54 4.80 4.64 -5.45
C ASP A 54 3.42 4.37 -4.84
N ALA A 55 2.57 3.61 -5.54
CA ALA A 55 1.33 3.09 -4.97
C ALA A 55 1.61 2.12 -3.82
N ALA A 56 2.58 1.21 -3.98
CA ALA A 56 2.99 0.25 -2.96
C ALA A 56 3.52 0.95 -1.71
N LEU A 57 4.38 1.96 -1.89
CA LEU A 57 4.89 2.80 -0.81
C LEU A 57 3.77 3.57 -0.12
N SER A 58 2.84 4.16 -0.89
CA SER A 58 1.70 4.89 -0.34
C SER A 58 0.78 3.98 0.49
N ASN A 59 0.55 2.75 0.05
CA ASN A 59 -0.20 1.74 0.80
C ASN A 59 0.55 1.36 2.10
N TYR A 60 1.87 1.16 2.05
CA TYR A 60 2.67 0.85 3.25
C TYR A 60 2.57 1.96 4.30
N LEU A 61 2.79 3.22 3.90
CA LEU A 61 2.73 4.36 4.80
C LEU A 61 1.32 4.56 5.38
N CYS A 62 0.29 4.35 4.57
CA CYS A 62 -1.10 4.34 5.03
C CYS A 62 -1.33 3.23 6.08
N ALA A 63 -0.82 2.02 5.85
CA ALA A 63 -0.93 0.91 6.79
C ALA A 63 -0.24 1.22 8.12
N GLN A 64 0.95 1.84 8.09
CA GLN A 64 1.65 2.30 9.30
C GLN A 64 0.85 3.35 10.06
N TYR A 65 0.24 4.30 9.36
CA TYR A 65 -0.64 5.29 10.00
C TYR A 65 -1.86 4.63 10.67
N CYS A 66 -2.53 3.74 9.94
CA CYS A 66 -3.67 2.97 10.45
C CYS A 66 -3.32 2.17 11.72
N GLN A 67 -2.13 1.54 11.76
CA GLN A 67 -1.67 0.77 12.92
C GLN A 67 -1.60 1.62 14.20
N THR A 68 -1.14 2.87 14.08
CA THR A 68 -0.99 3.78 15.22
C THR A 68 -2.27 4.52 15.59
N ASN A 69 -3.33 4.39 14.80
CA ASN A 69 -4.58 5.11 14.97
C ASN A 69 -5.70 4.14 15.34
N SER A 70 -6.15 4.19 16.59
CA SER A 70 -7.18 3.27 17.13
C SER A 70 -8.49 3.24 16.33
N LYS A 71 -8.87 4.35 15.67
CA LYS A 71 -10.08 4.40 14.83
C LYS A 71 -9.91 3.69 13.49
N LEU A 72 -8.68 3.54 13.03
CA LEU A 72 -8.33 3.05 11.69
C LEU A 72 -7.55 1.72 11.71
N GLU A 73 -7.31 1.15 12.89
CA GLU A 73 -6.49 -0.05 13.06
C GLU A 73 -6.99 -1.22 12.21
N SER A 74 -8.31 -1.37 12.05
CA SER A 74 -8.92 -2.41 11.21
C SER A 74 -8.51 -2.36 9.73
N TYR A 75 -8.06 -1.19 9.24
CA TYR A 75 -7.58 -1.03 7.87
C TYR A 75 -6.09 -1.38 7.69
N HIS A 76 -5.34 -1.58 8.79
CA HIS A 76 -3.90 -1.85 8.74
C HIS A 76 -3.57 -3.05 7.85
N GLU A 77 -4.17 -4.22 8.12
CA GLU A 77 -3.89 -5.45 7.39
C GLU A 77 -4.23 -5.30 5.89
N MET A 78 -5.35 -4.66 5.58
CA MET A 78 -5.80 -4.44 4.20
C MET A 78 -4.77 -3.64 3.39
N TYR A 79 -4.29 -2.50 3.91
CA TYR A 79 -3.31 -1.68 3.20
C TYR A 79 -1.94 -2.35 3.12
N MET A 80 -1.57 -3.13 4.14
CA MET A 80 -0.31 -3.86 4.16
C MET A 80 -0.25 -4.96 3.08
N VAL A 81 -1.35 -5.70 2.92
CA VAL A 81 -1.49 -6.70 1.85
C VAL A 81 -1.42 -6.05 0.48
N LYS A 82 -2.11 -4.92 0.27
CA LYS A 82 -2.05 -4.18 -1.00
C LYS A 82 -0.64 -3.69 -1.33
N SER A 83 0.09 -3.19 -0.33
CA SER A 83 1.48 -2.77 -0.51
C SER A 83 2.37 -3.90 -1.01
N ARG A 84 2.30 -5.07 -0.35
CA ARG A 84 3.04 -6.27 -0.78
C ARG A 84 2.68 -6.67 -2.21
N ASP A 85 1.40 -6.75 -2.54
CA ASP A 85 0.95 -7.22 -3.85
C ASP A 85 1.37 -6.28 -4.98
N GLN A 86 1.39 -4.98 -4.71
CA GLN A 86 1.89 -3.99 -5.67
C GLN A 86 3.42 -4.05 -5.83
N PHE A 87 4.18 -4.29 -4.75
CA PHE A 87 5.62 -4.53 -4.87
C PHE A 87 5.92 -5.81 -5.68
N LEU A 88 5.16 -6.88 -5.46
CA LEU A 88 5.26 -8.11 -6.27
C LEU A 88 4.94 -7.83 -7.75
N SER A 89 3.85 -7.11 -8.02
CA SER A 89 3.42 -6.78 -9.39
C SER A 89 4.42 -5.89 -10.12
N TRP A 90 5.12 -5.01 -9.39
CA TRP A 90 6.20 -4.20 -9.94
C TRP A 90 7.51 -4.96 -10.16
N GLY A 91 7.66 -6.15 -9.57
CA GLY A 91 8.86 -7.00 -9.68
C GLY A 91 9.82 -6.91 -8.49
N ALA A 92 9.49 -6.15 -7.44
CA ALA A 92 10.29 -6.02 -6.23
C ALA A 92 10.03 -7.17 -5.23
N SER A 93 10.31 -8.40 -5.65
CA SER A 93 10.03 -9.62 -4.88
C SER A 93 10.75 -9.68 -3.54
N GLU A 94 12.01 -9.22 -3.47
CA GLU A 94 12.76 -9.19 -2.20
C GLU A 94 12.20 -8.18 -1.20
N VAL A 95 11.70 -7.03 -1.68
CA VAL A 95 11.03 -6.03 -0.82
C VAL A 95 9.72 -6.60 -0.27
N ALA A 96 8.93 -7.27 -1.13
CA ALA A 96 7.70 -7.93 -0.71
C ALA A 96 7.96 -9.06 0.30
N LYS A 97 9.04 -9.84 0.11
CA LYS A 97 9.47 -10.89 1.04
C LYS A 97 9.89 -10.31 2.39
N SER A 98 10.74 -9.29 2.38
CA SER A 98 11.15 -8.57 3.60
C SER A 98 9.93 -8.00 4.36
N LEU A 99 8.94 -7.48 3.64
CA LEU A 99 7.69 -7.00 4.24
C LEU A 99 6.91 -8.15 4.92
N CYS A 100 6.89 -9.34 4.31
CA CYS A 100 6.27 -10.51 4.91
C CYS A 100 6.97 -10.99 6.18
N GLU A 101 8.30 -10.95 6.18
CA GLU A 101 9.14 -11.35 7.32
C GLU A 101 9.01 -10.37 8.50
N ARG A 102 8.88 -9.06 8.21
CA ARG A 102 8.75 -8.02 9.25
C ARG A 102 7.37 -7.99 9.90
N TYR A 103 6.33 -8.40 9.19
CA TYR A 103 4.95 -8.37 9.69
C TYR A 103 4.29 -9.76 9.63
N PRO A 104 4.85 -10.77 10.33
CA PRO A 104 4.36 -12.14 10.25
C PRO A 104 2.90 -12.23 10.69
N ASN A 105 2.46 -11.44 11.66
CA ASN A 105 1.07 -11.47 12.15
C ASN A 105 0.04 -11.13 11.06
N VAL A 106 0.40 -10.25 10.12
CA VAL A 106 -0.46 -9.86 8.99
C VAL A 106 -0.47 -10.96 7.93
N PHE A 107 0.68 -11.55 7.62
CA PHE A 107 0.84 -12.43 6.47
C PHE A 107 0.71 -13.93 6.78
N SER A 108 0.81 -14.33 8.05
CA SER A 108 0.62 -15.73 8.49
C SER A 108 -0.84 -16.16 8.35
N LYS A 109 -1.78 -15.26 8.65
CA LYS A 109 -3.23 -15.48 8.44
C LYS A 109 -3.59 -15.75 6.97
N MET A 110 -2.78 -15.27 6.03
CA MET A 110 -3.03 -15.46 4.60
C MET A 110 -2.57 -16.83 4.08
N LYS A 111 -1.56 -17.44 4.71
CA LYS A 111 -1.07 -18.77 4.32
C LYS A 111 -2.11 -19.87 4.56
N SER A 112 -3.00 -19.71 5.55
CA SER A 112 -4.06 -20.68 5.86
C SER A 112 -5.28 -20.61 4.92
N LEU A 113 -5.43 -19.52 4.15
CA LEU A 113 -6.58 -19.32 3.23
C LEU A 113 -6.29 -19.69 1.78
N ARG A 114 -5.09 -20.19 1.44
CA ARG A 114 -4.89 -20.80 0.12
C ARG A 114 -5.59 -22.17 0.13
N PRO A 115 -6.63 -22.41 -0.69
CA PRO A 115 -7.14 -23.76 -0.83
C PRO A 115 -5.98 -24.62 -1.28
N ARG A 116 -5.75 -25.70 -0.51
CA ARG A 116 -4.79 -26.76 -0.83
C ARG A 116 -5.11 -27.17 -2.27
N ARG A 117 -4.23 -26.82 -3.23
CA ARG A 117 -4.37 -27.32 -4.61
C ARG A 117 -4.48 -28.83 -4.46
N SER A 118 -5.66 -29.38 -4.72
CA SER A 118 -5.83 -30.81 -4.86
C SER A 118 -4.89 -31.21 -5.98
N SER A 119 -3.80 -31.87 -5.61
CA SER A 119 -3.03 -32.69 -6.51
C SER A 119 -4.00 -33.74 -7.04
N SER A 120 -4.67 -33.45 -8.15
CA SER A 120 -5.32 -34.46 -8.96
C SER A 120 -4.23 -35.43 -9.37
N SER A 121 -4.15 -36.53 -8.64
CA SER A 121 -3.47 -37.74 -9.09
C SER A 121 -4.09 -38.10 -10.43
N VAL A 122 -3.32 -37.91 -11.50
CA VAL A 122 -3.61 -38.57 -12.76
C VAL A 122 -3.15 -40.01 -12.56
N HIS A 123 -4.10 -40.86 -12.16
CA HIS A 123 -3.93 -42.31 -12.21
C HIS A 123 -4.73 -42.81 -13.41
N SER A 124 -3.98 -43.32 -14.39
CA SER A 124 -4.27 -44.46 -15.28
C SER A 124 -5.65 -44.56 -15.94
N ILE A 125 -5.67 -44.54 -17.28
CA ILE A 125 -5.95 -45.72 -18.13
C ILE A 125 -5.03 -45.63 -19.36
#